data_AF-S3BXP9-F1
#
_entry.id   AF-S3BXP9-F1
#
_cell.length_a   1.000
_cell.length_b   1.000
_cell.length_c   1.000
_cell.angle_alpha   90.00
_cell.angle_beta   90.00
_cell.angle_gamma   90.00
#
_symmetry.space_group_name_H-M   'P 1'
#
loop_
_entity.id
_entity.type
_entity.pdbx_description
1 polymer ?
#
loop_
_entity_poly.entity_id
_entity_poly.type
_entity_poly.pdbx_seq_one_letter_code
_entity_poly.pdbx_strand_id
1 'polypeptide(L)'
;MAPVSVPIASRLPSSLRIASANATVIRVMSRLTRPSLLSLALDWLDEQNQALTAPYLKHPAQDGGDDEEPDDFYPPAQTLEDLQDYYADLQTRKGSKREVLDRILEGDWRHGISMYQLAMADLQYLYDHPTSQKWTAFQIVPLKVQRDSETPDGDDHDGVSSILDKASLVVPRFHPSSFLRNLQSQILPDIKVHYNFDRHKIMPLLILRIFILDSPYNTSLATAAASSGETTNVEASRTVYIAFPDASPFVYLSSAQSSSAGGDKAPGGSSGGTTRPSEARSLRSLVVEAIPKALSRPRERYALKPTNLATRNLSELLQRRGAGRTNTAGGGWGIYADEKTIESPLNTVPPPSVASQLEGATTKTTKADEKGAPTKSTKPTKPQKRALSPGARREERLSKRRKKVAAARFGKTARIDDGCGVERVDIIMQDPYPGGGRHQDFRQDEDEVEDRGPRPDHRRKSKGGRRSQIDAVLAREDEDEEADEAQRARRTAGAEGGEEDGDNNTTNNDNEWRPRVAFTFQGPHVFAGIRQLVEAGIIDGEKMPGWMTGEEGVTVGAVRDGRIRGHKGSGMP
;
A
#
# COMPACT_ATOMS: atom_id res chain seq x y z
N MET A 1 43.61 4.43 -20.36
CA MET A 1 42.55 4.67 -21.37
C MET A 1 41.22 4.59 -20.65
N ALA A 2 40.34 5.59 -20.81
CA ALA A 2 39.01 5.52 -20.21
C ALA A 2 38.24 4.36 -20.87
N PRO A 3 37.68 3.41 -20.09
CA PRO A 3 36.96 2.28 -20.67
C PRO A 3 35.72 2.80 -21.40
N VAL A 4 35.56 2.41 -22.66
CA VAL A 4 34.39 2.75 -23.48
C VAL A 4 33.17 2.08 -22.84
N SER A 5 32.23 2.88 -22.32
CA SER A 5 30.97 2.37 -21.78
C SER A 5 29.96 2.20 -22.91
N VAL A 6 29.56 0.96 -23.18
CA VAL A 6 28.52 0.64 -24.16
C VAL A 6 27.15 0.60 -23.46
N PRO A 7 26.10 1.21 -24.02
CA PRO A 7 24.73 1.00 -23.55
C PRO A 7 24.34 -0.47 -23.75
N ILE A 8 24.07 -1.19 -22.67
CA ILE A 8 23.58 -2.59 -22.69
C ILE A 8 22.13 -2.57 -22.21
N ALA A 9 21.29 -3.57 -22.48
CA ALA A 9 19.96 -3.71 -21.84
C ALA A 9 20.00 -4.50 -20.50
N SER A 10 21.19 -4.72 -19.93
CA SER A 10 21.36 -5.56 -18.74
C SER A 10 20.96 -4.83 -17.46
N ARG A 11 20.44 -5.59 -16.48
CA ARG A 11 20.27 -5.14 -15.09
C ARG A 11 21.60 -4.71 -14.46
N LEU A 12 21.52 -3.87 -13.43
CA LEU A 12 22.68 -3.54 -12.60
C LEU A 12 23.09 -4.76 -11.78
N PRO A 13 24.37 -5.18 -11.81
CA PRO A 13 24.82 -6.31 -11.02
C PRO A 13 24.82 -5.96 -9.54
N SER A 14 24.46 -6.93 -8.69
CA SER A 14 24.45 -6.78 -7.23
C SER A 14 25.84 -6.49 -6.63
N SER A 15 26.90 -6.87 -7.35
CA SER A 15 28.30 -6.62 -6.99
C SER A 15 28.80 -5.21 -7.34
N LEU A 16 28.03 -4.40 -8.08
CA LEU A 16 28.41 -3.03 -8.40
C LEU A 16 28.56 -2.23 -7.09
N ARG A 17 29.70 -1.56 -6.92
CA ARG A 17 30.00 -0.76 -5.74
C ARG A 17 29.76 0.72 -6.02
N ILE A 18 29.08 1.38 -5.09
CA ILE A 18 28.95 2.84 -5.05
C ILE A 18 29.99 3.36 -4.06
N ALA A 19 30.67 4.45 -4.41
CA ALA A 19 31.64 5.09 -3.53
C ALA A 19 31.02 5.42 -2.16
N SER A 20 31.76 5.16 -1.07
CA SER A 20 31.31 5.41 0.30
C SER A 20 30.99 6.89 0.56
N ALA A 21 31.68 7.80 -0.14
CA ALA A 21 31.45 9.24 -0.11
C ALA A 21 30.14 9.71 -0.77
N ASN A 22 29.38 8.82 -1.42
CA ASN A 22 28.14 9.20 -2.09
C ASN A 22 27.08 9.61 -1.04
N ALA A 23 26.49 10.79 -1.20
CA ALA A 23 25.49 11.33 -0.29
C ALA A 23 24.26 10.41 -0.12
N THR A 24 23.91 9.62 -1.13
CA THR A 24 22.79 8.66 -1.07
C THR A 24 23.09 7.51 -0.10
N VAL A 25 24.33 6.99 -0.11
CA VAL A 25 24.77 5.92 0.79
C VAL A 25 24.80 6.43 2.23
N ILE A 26 25.42 7.60 2.45
CA ILE A 26 25.45 8.26 3.77
C ILE A 26 24.03 8.51 4.28
N ARG A 27 23.11 8.98 3.42
CA ARG A 27 21.71 9.24 3.78
C ARG A 27 20.96 7.96 4.16
N VAL A 28 21.15 6.85 3.44
CA VAL A 28 20.48 5.58 3.77
C VAL A 28 21.01 5.01 5.08
N MET A 29 22.33 4.94 5.25
CA MET A 29 22.95 4.40 6.47
C MET A 29 22.67 5.29 7.70
N SER A 30 22.67 6.61 7.53
CA SER A 30 22.34 7.56 8.61
C SER A 30 20.85 7.55 8.99
N ARG A 31 19.96 6.88 8.27
CA ARG A 31 18.55 6.70 8.70
C ARG A 31 18.35 5.48 9.61
N LEU A 32 19.25 4.50 9.55
CA LEU A 32 19.14 3.27 10.33
C LEU A 32 19.46 3.49 11.80
N THR A 33 18.88 2.70 12.68
CA THR A 33 19.24 2.76 14.11
C THR A 33 20.60 2.09 14.35
N ARG A 34 21.29 2.42 15.46
CA ARG A 34 22.56 1.76 15.84
C ARG A 34 22.45 0.23 15.87
N PRO A 35 21.47 -0.39 16.55
CA PRO A 35 21.37 -1.85 16.56
C PRO A 35 21.10 -2.43 15.17
N SER A 36 20.28 -1.75 14.34
CA SER A 36 20.03 -2.19 12.97
C SER A 36 21.29 -2.14 12.09
N LEU A 37 22.15 -1.13 12.27
CA LEU A 37 23.43 -1.05 11.56
C LEU A 37 24.38 -2.18 11.96
N LEU A 38 24.46 -2.48 13.26
CA LEU A 38 25.32 -3.56 13.76
C LEU A 38 24.82 -4.93 13.31
N SER A 39 23.51 -5.20 13.37
CA SER A 39 22.95 -6.46 12.88
C SER A 39 23.20 -6.64 11.38
N LEU A 40 23.07 -5.56 10.62
CA LEU A 40 23.30 -5.58 9.17
C LEU A 40 24.79 -5.73 8.83
N ALA A 41 25.70 -5.15 9.62
CA ALA A 41 27.13 -5.38 9.47
C ALA A 41 27.47 -6.86 9.73
N LEU A 42 26.91 -7.47 10.78
CA LEU A 42 27.07 -8.90 11.05
C LEU A 42 26.48 -9.77 9.92
N ASP A 43 25.29 -9.44 9.41
CA ASP A 43 24.68 -10.14 8.26
C ASP A 43 25.52 -10.02 6.98
N TRP A 44 26.23 -8.90 6.78
CA TRP A 44 27.16 -8.73 5.67
C TRP A 44 28.45 -9.55 5.83
N LEU A 45 28.84 -9.88 7.05
CA LEU A 45 30.03 -10.66 7.35
C LEU A 45 29.76 -12.17 7.33
N ASP A 46 28.50 -12.58 7.27
CA ASP A 46 28.14 -13.99 7.14
C ASP A 46 28.71 -14.59 5.84
N GLU A 47 29.15 -15.85 5.91
CA GLU A 47 29.83 -16.57 4.82
C GLU A 47 29.01 -16.60 3.53
N GLN A 48 27.67 -16.65 3.65
CA GLN A 48 26.75 -16.70 2.52
C GLN A 48 26.78 -15.43 1.66
N ASN A 49 27.07 -14.28 2.27
CA ASN A 49 26.99 -12.98 1.62
C ASN A 49 28.36 -12.46 1.15
N GLN A 50 29.47 -13.07 1.59
CA GLN A 50 30.85 -12.61 1.33
C GLN A 50 31.13 -12.35 -0.16
N ALA A 51 30.57 -13.15 -1.07
CA ALA A 51 30.75 -12.96 -2.51
C ALA A 51 30.28 -11.59 -3.02
N LEU A 52 29.34 -10.94 -2.32
CA LEU A 52 28.75 -9.64 -2.69
C LEU A 52 29.08 -8.52 -1.71
N THR A 53 29.48 -8.84 -0.48
CA THR A 53 29.68 -7.89 0.63
C THR A 53 31.10 -7.85 1.17
N ALA A 54 32.06 -8.52 0.51
CA ALA A 54 33.45 -8.65 0.95
C ALA A 54 34.03 -7.34 1.53
N PRO A 55 34.35 -7.33 2.85
CA PRO A 55 34.99 -6.18 3.49
C PRO A 55 36.44 -6.02 3.02
N TYR A 56 37.02 -4.87 3.32
CA TYR A 56 38.44 -4.62 3.13
C TYR A 56 39.23 -5.29 4.23
N LEU A 57 39.79 -6.46 3.92
CA LEU A 57 40.69 -7.21 4.81
C LEU A 57 42.14 -6.96 4.40
N LYS A 58 43.07 -6.98 5.38
CA LYS A 58 44.49 -6.94 5.08
C LYS A 58 44.88 -8.20 4.31
N HIS A 59 45.40 -8.04 3.09
CA HIS A 59 45.87 -9.17 2.30
C HIS A 59 47.18 -9.70 2.89
N PRO A 60 47.30 -10.98 3.26
CA PRO A 60 48.50 -11.49 3.93
C PRO A 60 49.72 -11.66 3.01
N ALA A 61 49.61 -11.35 1.70
CA ALA A 61 50.66 -11.66 0.71
C ALA A 61 51.21 -10.46 -0.09
N GLN A 62 50.92 -9.22 0.32
CA GLN A 62 51.44 -7.98 -0.31
C GLN A 62 51.27 -6.86 0.74
N ASP A 63 52.27 -6.24 1.36
CA ASP A 63 53.67 -6.05 1.00
C ASP A 63 54.53 -6.05 2.27
N GLY A 64 55.76 -6.55 2.14
CA GLY A 64 56.88 -6.26 3.04
C GLY A 64 57.54 -4.92 2.70
N GLY A 65 56.73 -3.88 2.47
CA GLY A 65 57.17 -2.55 2.09
C GLY A 65 56.32 -1.50 2.79
N ASP A 66 56.97 -0.69 3.60
CA ASP A 66 56.73 0.70 4.08
C ASP A 66 55.53 1.53 3.55
N ASP A 67 54.35 0.95 3.34
CA ASP A 67 53.07 1.68 3.18
C ASP A 67 52.26 1.64 4.49
N GLU A 68 52.95 1.73 5.64
CA GLU A 68 52.31 2.18 6.87
C GLU A 68 51.95 3.66 6.67
N GLU A 69 50.75 3.96 6.17
CA GLU A 69 50.16 5.28 6.41
C GLU A 69 49.95 5.38 7.94
N PRO A 70 50.77 6.13 8.70
CA PRO A 70 50.85 6.00 10.16
C PRO A 70 49.63 6.57 10.91
N ASP A 71 48.62 7.05 10.17
CA ASP A 71 47.48 7.83 10.66
C ASP A 71 46.12 7.24 10.28
N ASP A 72 46.08 5.94 9.96
CA ASP A 72 44.84 5.27 9.57
C ASP A 72 43.91 5.07 10.79
N PHE A 73 42.97 6.00 11.00
CA PHE A 73 42.08 6.05 12.19
C PHE A 73 41.28 4.77 12.44
N TYR A 74 41.07 3.97 11.39
CA TYR A 74 40.37 2.69 11.43
C TYR A 74 41.20 1.59 10.77
N PRO A 75 42.05 0.86 11.52
CA PRO A 75 42.88 -0.19 10.93
C PRO A 75 42.02 -1.35 10.40
N PRO A 76 42.35 -1.89 9.21
CA PRO A 76 41.64 -3.05 8.65
C PRO A 76 42.00 -4.32 9.42
N ALA A 77 40.99 -5.20 9.60
CA ALA A 77 41.18 -6.49 10.27
C ALA A 77 41.96 -7.49 9.41
N GLN A 78 42.61 -8.46 10.07
CA GLN A 78 43.38 -9.51 9.42
C GLN A 78 42.49 -10.67 8.96
N THR A 79 41.51 -11.06 9.79
CA THR A 79 40.54 -12.11 9.47
C THR A 79 39.10 -11.61 9.57
N LEU A 80 38.19 -12.36 8.95
CA LEU A 80 36.76 -12.07 8.98
C LEU A 80 36.14 -12.39 10.35
N GLU A 81 36.62 -13.43 11.03
CA GLU A 81 36.19 -13.81 12.38
C GLU A 81 36.53 -12.69 13.39
N ASP A 82 37.74 -12.12 13.31
CA ASP A 82 38.14 -10.99 14.15
C ASP A 82 37.19 -9.79 13.99
N LEU A 83 36.72 -9.54 12.76
CA LEU A 83 35.79 -8.46 12.48
C LEU A 83 34.40 -8.75 13.06
N GLN A 84 33.92 -9.99 12.96
CA GLN A 84 32.65 -10.40 13.57
C GLN A 84 32.68 -10.24 15.09
N ASP A 85 33.76 -10.68 15.75
CA ASP A 85 33.96 -10.52 17.18
C ASP A 85 34.00 -9.04 17.58
N TYR A 86 34.66 -8.20 16.79
CA TYR A 86 34.70 -6.75 17.04
C TYR A 86 33.31 -6.10 16.95
N TYR A 87 32.49 -6.48 15.96
CA TYR A 87 31.12 -5.97 15.84
C TYR A 87 30.19 -6.53 16.93
N ALA A 88 30.40 -7.76 17.39
CA ALA A 88 29.70 -8.33 18.54
C ALA A 88 30.06 -7.59 19.85
N ASP A 89 31.33 -7.26 20.04
CA ASP A 89 31.81 -6.43 21.14
C ASP A 89 31.20 -5.02 21.08
N LEU A 90 31.12 -4.42 19.89
CA LEU A 90 30.44 -3.14 19.71
C LEU A 90 28.95 -3.21 20.05
N GLN A 91 28.29 -4.35 19.86
CA GLN A 91 26.89 -4.53 20.23
C GLN A 91 26.70 -4.53 21.75
N THR A 92 27.63 -5.12 22.50
CA THR A 92 27.58 -5.13 23.98
C THR A 92 27.98 -3.77 24.57
N ARG A 93 28.89 -3.05 23.91
CA ARG A 93 29.31 -1.71 24.30
C ARG A 93 28.23 -0.67 23.95
N LYS A 94 28.08 0.35 24.81
CA LYS A 94 27.28 1.54 24.51
C LYS A 94 28.19 2.56 23.81
N GLY A 95 27.94 2.81 22.53
CA GLY A 95 28.72 3.75 21.72
C GLY A 95 27.83 4.64 20.85
N SER A 96 28.45 5.61 20.17
CA SER A 96 27.72 6.49 19.25
C SER A 96 27.37 5.76 17.97
N LYS A 97 26.23 6.12 17.35
CA LYS A 97 25.88 5.64 16.01
C LYS A 97 26.88 6.12 14.95
N ARG A 98 27.37 7.36 15.10
CA ARG A 98 28.30 7.97 14.14
C ARG A 98 29.61 7.20 14.07
N GLU A 99 30.12 6.76 15.21
CA GLU A 99 31.32 5.93 15.31
C GLU A 99 31.19 4.61 14.51
N VAL A 100 30.04 3.94 14.60
CA VAL A 100 29.76 2.71 13.84
C VAL A 100 29.66 3.01 12.34
N LEU A 101 29.02 4.12 11.97
CA LEU A 101 28.86 4.52 10.56
C LEU A 101 30.20 4.91 9.93
N ASP A 102 31.00 5.72 10.63
CA ASP A 102 32.31 6.17 10.17
C ASP A 102 33.23 4.94 10.04
N ARG A 103 33.21 3.99 10.98
CA ARG A 103 33.96 2.73 10.83
C ARG A 103 33.50 1.87 9.64
N ILE A 104 32.19 1.77 9.38
CA ILE A 104 31.68 1.02 8.22
C ILE A 104 32.13 1.70 6.90
N LEU A 105 31.98 3.01 6.78
CA LEU A 105 32.22 3.73 5.51
C LEU A 105 33.71 4.05 5.25
N GLU A 106 34.45 4.42 6.28
CA GLU A 106 35.86 4.84 6.20
C GLU A 106 36.83 3.73 6.62
N GLY A 107 36.37 2.68 7.30
CA GLY A 107 37.19 1.53 7.68
C GLY A 107 36.93 0.33 6.79
N ASP A 108 35.90 -0.45 7.12
CA ASP A 108 35.76 -1.82 6.61
C ASP A 108 35.24 -1.87 5.15
N TRP A 109 34.59 -0.81 4.65
CA TRP A 109 34.12 -0.71 3.26
C TRP A 109 34.62 0.56 2.53
N ARG A 110 35.90 0.90 2.72
CA ARG A 110 36.59 2.02 2.04
C ARG A 110 36.41 2.05 0.51
N HIS A 111 36.42 0.88 -0.12
CA HIS A 111 36.25 0.73 -1.58
C HIS A 111 34.80 0.91 -2.06
N GLY A 112 33.89 1.30 -1.17
CA GLY A 112 32.49 1.52 -1.48
C GLY A 112 31.59 0.33 -1.14
N ILE A 113 30.30 0.65 -1.04
CA ILE A 113 29.24 -0.27 -0.64
C ILE A 113 28.57 -0.86 -1.87
N SER A 114 28.32 -2.16 -1.87
CA SER A 114 27.69 -2.84 -3.00
C SER A 114 26.19 -2.51 -3.12
N MET A 115 25.63 -2.65 -4.33
CA MET A 115 24.20 -2.48 -4.57
C MET A 115 23.35 -3.44 -3.73
N TYR A 116 23.87 -4.64 -3.45
CA TYR A 116 23.23 -5.59 -2.55
C TYR A 116 23.22 -5.10 -1.10
N GLN A 117 24.34 -4.59 -0.59
CA GLN A 117 24.41 -4.00 0.76
C GLN A 117 23.47 -2.80 0.90
N LEU A 118 23.43 -1.93 -0.10
CA LEU A 118 22.49 -0.81 -0.13
C LEU A 118 21.03 -1.30 -0.13
N ALA A 119 20.74 -2.39 -0.85
CA ALA A 119 19.41 -3.00 -0.85
C ALA A 119 19.01 -3.57 0.51
N MET A 120 19.94 -4.23 1.22
CA MET A 120 19.71 -4.72 2.58
C MET A 120 19.46 -3.58 3.56
N ALA A 121 20.23 -2.50 3.47
CA ALA A 121 20.04 -1.32 4.32
C ALA A 121 18.68 -0.65 4.12
N ASP A 122 18.25 -0.48 2.86
CA ASP A 122 16.94 0.07 2.52
C ASP A 122 15.78 -0.82 3.04
N LEU A 123 15.91 -2.14 2.92
CA LEU A 123 14.91 -3.08 3.42
C LEU A 123 14.88 -3.13 4.95
N GLN A 124 16.04 -3.05 5.60
CA GLN A 124 16.11 -2.95 7.07
C GLN A 124 15.44 -1.66 7.56
N TYR A 125 15.62 -0.54 6.87
CA TYR A 125 14.91 0.71 7.18
C TYR A 125 13.39 0.55 7.05
N LEU A 126 12.93 -0.19 6.05
CA LEU A 126 11.51 -0.51 5.87
C LEU A 126 10.95 -1.34 7.04
N TYR A 127 11.73 -2.27 7.58
CA TYR A 127 11.34 -3.07 8.74
C TYR A 127 11.29 -2.27 10.04
N ASP A 128 12.26 -1.37 10.25
CA ASP A 128 12.28 -0.49 11.41
C ASP A 128 11.13 0.53 11.38
N HIS A 129 10.75 0.98 10.17
CA HIS A 129 9.73 2.01 9.96
C HIS A 129 8.65 1.52 8.99
N PRO A 130 7.72 0.64 9.44
CA PRO A 130 6.68 0.07 8.58
C PRO A 130 5.73 1.12 8.00
N THR A 131 5.58 2.29 8.65
CA THR A 131 4.74 3.42 8.19
C THR A 131 5.47 4.43 7.30
N SER A 132 6.74 4.17 6.96
CA SER A 132 7.55 5.06 6.10
C SER A 132 7.06 5.11 4.65
N GLN A 133 6.43 4.02 4.18
CA GLN A 133 5.96 3.89 2.81
C GLN A 133 4.44 4.00 2.73
N LYS A 134 3.95 4.67 1.69
CA LYS A 134 2.54 4.60 1.30
C LYS A 134 2.37 3.52 0.25
N TRP A 135 1.54 2.53 0.55
CA TRP A 135 1.24 1.40 -0.30
C TRP A 135 -0.12 1.57 -0.97
N THR A 136 -0.26 0.97 -2.14
CA THR A 136 -1.52 0.86 -2.88
C THR A 136 -1.70 -0.56 -3.38
N ALA A 137 -2.87 -1.14 -3.18
CA ALA A 137 -3.17 -2.49 -3.64
C ALA A 137 -3.73 -2.50 -5.06
N PHE A 138 -3.30 -3.49 -5.84
CA PHE A 138 -3.75 -3.81 -7.19
C PHE A 138 -4.19 -5.27 -7.23
N GLN A 139 -5.25 -5.56 -7.98
CA GLN A 139 -5.73 -6.90 -8.25
C GLN A 139 -5.24 -7.35 -9.61
N ILE A 140 -4.68 -8.56 -9.69
CA ILE A 140 -4.33 -9.22 -10.95
C ILE A 140 -5.60 -9.84 -11.50
N VAL A 141 -5.97 -9.46 -12.72
CA VAL A 141 -7.15 -9.98 -13.42
C VAL A 141 -6.71 -10.61 -14.75
N PRO A 142 -7.13 -11.85 -15.07
CA PRO A 142 -6.83 -12.46 -16.35
C PRO A 142 -7.54 -11.74 -17.52
N LEU A 143 -6.86 -11.63 -18.65
CA LEU A 143 -7.38 -11.14 -19.92
C LEU A 143 -7.65 -12.32 -20.85
N LYS A 144 -8.90 -12.47 -21.30
CA LYS A 144 -9.25 -13.39 -22.38
C LYS A 144 -9.02 -12.69 -23.72
N VAL A 145 -8.25 -13.35 -24.58
CA VAL A 145 -8.15 -12.96 -26.00
C VAL A 145 -9.40 -13.52 -26.67
N GLN A 146 -10.37 -12.68 -26.99
CA GLN A 146 -11.38 -13.04 -27.96
C GLN A 146 -10.73 -12.91 -29.34
N ARG A 147 -10.76 -14.00 -30.11
CA ARG A 147 -10.61 -13.91 -31.56
C ARG A 147 -12.01 -13.60 -32.04
N ASP A 148 -12.23 -12.40 -32.57
CA ASP A 148 -13.47 -12.10 -33.28
C ASP A 148 -13.56 -13.11 -34.43
N SER A 149 -14.46 -14.07 -34.30
CA SER A 149 -14.85 -14.93 -35.41
C SER A 149 -15.69 -14.09 -36.37
N GLU A 150 -15.10 -13.77 -37.51
CA GLU A 150 -15.77 -13.50 -38.79
C GLU A 150 -16.86 -12.41 -38.76
N THR A 151 -16.46 -11.14 -38.88
CA THR A 151 -17.29 -10.16 -39.60
C THR A 151 -16.96 -10.29 -41.09
N PRO A 152 -17.94 -10.56 -41.97
CA PRO A 152 -17.71 -10.72 -43.40
C PRO A 152 -17.74 -9.37 -44.13
N ASP A 153 -17.00 -8.37 -43.64
CA ASP A 153 -16.78 -7.14 -44.41
C ASP A 153 -15.38 -6.59 -44.12
N GLY A 154 -14.60 -6.50 -45.19
CA GLY A 154 -13.16 -6.25 -45.17
C GLY A 154 -12.81 -4.80 -44.93
N ASP A 155 -12.55 -4.46 -43.67
CA ASP A 155 -11.66 -3.36 -43.31
C ASP A 155 -10.62 -3.87 -42.31
N ASP A 156 -9.37 -3.92 -42.76
CA ASP A 156 -8.18 -4.35 -42.01
C ASP A 156 -7.87 -3.37 -40.85
N HIS A 157 -8.55 -3.54 -39.73
CA HIS A 157 -8.06 -3.09 -38.42
C HIS A 157 -7.81 -4.31 -37.54
N ASP A 158 -6.56 -4.78 -37.52
CA ASP A 158 -6.03 -5.84 -36.66
C ASP A 158 -5.99 -5.39 -35.17
N GLY A 159 -7.18 -5.13 -34.62
CA GLY A 159 -7.39 -4.71 -33.25
C GLY A 159 -7.77 -5.90 -32.38
N VAL A 160 -6.78 -6.69 -31.93
CA VAL A 160 -7.01 -7.73 -30.92
C VAL A 160 -7.55 -7.09 -29.63
N SER A 161 -8.86 -7.12 -29.44
CA SER A 161 -9.49 -6.57 -28.24
C SER A 161 -9.43 -7.59 -27.10
N SER A 162 -8.56 -7.34 -26.11
CA SER A 162 -8.45 -8.20 -24.93
C SER A 162 -9.51 -7.78 -23.91
N ILE A 163 -10.42 -8.69 -23.58
CA ILE A 163 -11.49 -8.43 -22.61
C ILE A 163 -11.12 -9.01 -21.24
N LEU A 164 -11.39 -8.25 -20.17
CA LEU A 164 -11.19 -8.69 -18.79
C LEU A 164 -12.09 -9.90 -18.47
N ASP A 165 -11.47 -11.01 -18.10
CA ASP A 165 -12.19 -12.19 -17.67
C ASP A 165 -12.52 -12.09 -16.18
N LYS A 166 -13.74 -11.63 -15.88
CA LYS A 166 -14.25 -11.50 -14.50
C LYS A 166 -14.61 -12.85 -13.86
N ALA A 167 -14.68 -13.93 -14.64
CA ALA A 167 -15.19 -15.22 -14.19
C ALA A 167 -14.10 -16.22 -13.77
N SER A 168 -12.87 -16.09 -14.29
CA SER A 168 -11.79 -17.00 -13.92
C SER A 168 -11.00 -16.47 -12.72
N LEU A 169 -11.00 -17.24 -11.63
CA LEU A 169 -10.21 -17.01 -10.42
C LEU A 169 -8.76 -17.52 -10.57
N VAL A 170 -8.22 -17.53 -11.80
CA VAL A 170 -6.90 -18.11 -12.06
C VAL A 170 -5.82 -17.15 -11.58
N VAL A 171 -5.24 -17.47 -10.43
CA VAL A 171 -4.09 -16.74 -9.87
C VAL A 171 -2.81 -17.20 -10.58
N PRO A 172 -1.97 -16.27 -11.09
CA PRO A 172 -0.72 -16.65 -11.75
C PRO A 172 0.23 -17.34 -10.78
N ARG A 173 0.85 -18.44 -11.22
CA ARG A 173 1.95 -19.07 -10.47
C ARG A 173 3.19 -18.18 -10.52
N PHE A 174 3.55 -17.64 -9.37
CA PHE A 174 4.67 -16.73 -9.21
C PHE A 174 5.99 -17.49 -9.02
N HIS A 175 6.93 -17.31 -9.96
CA HIS A 175 8.32 -17.74 -9.81
C HIS A 175 9.24 -16.52 -9.88
N PRO A 176 10.01 -16.20 -8.82
CA PRO A 176 10.84 -14.99 -8.74
C PRO A 176 11.80 -14.82 -9.92
N SER A 177 12.53 -15.87 -10.30
CA SER A 177 13.57 -15.81 -11.33
C SER A 177 13.02 -15.55 -12.72
N SER A 178 11.95 -16.24 -13.11
CA SER A 178 11.27 -16.03 -14.39
C SER A 178 10.63 -14.65 -14.46
N PHE A 179 10.01 -14.22 -13.35
CA PHE A 179 9.41 -12.89 -13.25
C PHE A 179 10.45 -11.79 -13.46
N LEU A 180 11.62 -11.87 -12.82
CA LEU A 180 12.68 -10.86 -13.01
C LEU A 180 13.18 -10.79 -14.45
N ARG A 181 13.38 -11.95 -15.10
CA ARG A 181 13.83 -12.00 -16.49
C ARG A 181 12.81 -11.33 -17.41
N ASN A 182 11.53 -11.62 -17.21
CA ASN A 182 10.46 -11.01 -17.99
C ASN A 182 10.32 -9.52 -17.69
N LEU A 183 10.37 -9.11 -16.42
CA LEU A 183 10.29 -7.71 -16.02
C LEU A 183 11.43 -6.88 -16.63
N GLN A 184 12.65 -7.42 -16.64
CA GLN A 184 13.80 -6.79 -17.26
C GLN A 184 13.61 -6.58 -18.77
N SER A 185 12.98 -7.53 -19.48
CA SER A 185 12.71 -7.39 -20.92
C SER A 185 11.69 -6.30 -21.28
N GLN A 186 10.89 -5.86 -20.30
CA GLN A 186 9.82 -4.88 -20.52
C GLN A 186 10.24 -3.45 -20.15
N ILE A 187 11.35 -3.28 -19.45
CA ILE A 187 11.85 -1.96 -19.05
C ILE A 187 12.71 -1.37 -20.16
N LEU A 188 12.60 -0.05 -20.33
CA LEU A 188 13.33 0.68 -21.36
C LEU A 188 14.85 0.53 -21.19
N PRO A 189 15.61 0.41 -22.29
CA PRO A 189 17.06 0.25 -22.24
C PRO A 189 17.79 1.44 -21.61
N ASP A 190 17.19 2.63 -21.65
CA ASP A 190 17.74 3.87 -21.08
C ASP A 190 17.71 3.89 -19.54
N ILE A 191 16.92 3.01 -18.94
CA ILE A 191 16.71 2.95 -17.49
C ILE A 191 17.42 1.73 -16.93
N LYS A 192 18.29 1.97 -15.94
CA LYS A 192 19.02 0.92 -15.25
C LYS A 192 18.39 0.57 -13.92
N VAL A 193 18.24 -0.73 -13.69
CA VAL A 193 17.50 -1.22 -12.54
C VAL A 193 18.30 -2.29 -11.81
N HIS A 194 18.36 -2.16 -10.50
CA HIS A 194 18.79 -3.20 -9.57
C HIS A 194 17.57 -3.80 -8.87
N TYR A 195 17.53 -5.13 -8.78
CA TYR A 195 16.43 -5.88 -8.17
C TYR A 195 16.95 -6.66 -6.97
N ASN A 196 16.21 -6.61 -5.86
CA ASN A 196 16.46 -7.48 -4.72
C ASN A 196 15.15 -8.06 -4.18
N PHE A 197 15.09 -9.37 -4.00
CA PHE A 197 13.97 -10.03 -3.33
C PHE A 197 14.31 -10.26 -1.87
N ASP A 198 13.32 -10.06 -1.01
CA ASP A 198 13.42 -10.35 0.41
C ASP A 198 12.08 -10.85 0.94
N ARG A 199 12.12 -11.79 1.88
CA ARG A 199 10.91 -12.37 2.48
C ARG A 199 10.71 -11.77 3.86
N HIS A 200 9.54 -11.21 4.09
CA HIS A 200 9.25 -10.55 5.35
C HIS A 200 9.26 -11.56 6.51
N LYS A 201 9.91 -11.21 7.63
CA LYS A 201 10.10 -12.10 8.78
C LYS A 201 8.80 -12.51 9.49
N ILE A 202 7.88 -11.56 9.67
CA ILE A 202 6.62 -11.75 10.42
C ILE A 202 5.40 -12.04 9.52
N MET A 203 5.29 -11.36 8.38
CA MET A 203 4.13 -11.45 7.49
C MET A 203 4.41 -12.37 6.29
N PRO A 204 3.41 -13.12 5.79
CA PRO A 204 3.57 -14.01 4.63
C PRO A 204 3.55 -13.20 3.32
N LEU A 205 4.61 -12.42 3.10
CA LEU A 205 4.78 -11.59 1.92
C LEU A 205 6.22 -11.57 1.43
N LEU A 206 6.36 -11.49 0.12
CA LEU A 206 7.63 -11.33 -0.57
C LEU A 206 7.75 -9.89 -1.08
N ILE A 207 8.83 -9.21 -0.70
CA ILE A 207 9.11 -7.83 -1.11
C ILE A 207 10.17 -7.86 -2.21
N LEU A 208 9.89 -7.16 -3.31
CA LEU A 208 10.84 -6.83 -4.35
C LEU A 208 11.20 -5.35 -4.25
N ARG A 209 12.46 -5.07 -3.98
CA ARG A 209 13.06 -3.74 -4.09
C ARG A 209 13.53 -3.53 -5.52
N ILE A 210 13.11 -2.42 -6.11
CA ILE A 210 13.49 -1.96 -7.44
C ILE A 210 14.21 -0.62 -7.27
N PHE A 211 15.51 -0.60 -7.49
CA PHE A 211 16.30 0.64 -7.48
C PHE A 211 16.56 1.07 -8.91
N ILE A 212 16.07 2.26 -9.25
CA ILE A 212 16.03 2.78 -10.61
C ILE A 212 17.04 3.92 -10.73
N LEU A 213 17.89 3.83 -11.75
CA LEU A 213 18.91 4.80 -12.13
C LEU A 213 18.60 5.28 -13.56
N ASP A 214 18.47 6.59 -13.72
CA ASP A 214 18.15 7.27 -14.98
C ASP A 214 19.44 7.50 -15.79
N SER A 215 20.09 6.41 -16.20
CA SER A 215 21.27 6.45 -17.05
C SER A 215 21.40 5.16 -17.85
N PRO A 216 21.78 5.22 -19.14
CA PRO A 216 21.91 4.05 -20.01
C PRO A 216 23.14 3.18 -19.69
N TYR A 217 24.07 3.67 -18.86
CA TYR A 217 25.34 3.01 -18.57
C TYR A 217 25.29 2.19 -17.27
N ASN A 218 25.88 1.00 -17.31
CA ASN A 218 25.95 0.06 -16.18
C ASN A 218 27.31 0.11 -15.44
N THR A 219 28.11 1.14 -15.67
CA THR A 219 29.51 1.23 -15.21
C THR A 219 29.60 1.94 -13.86
N SER A 220 30.69 1.68 -13.13
CA SER A 220 31.02 2.40 -11.90
C SER A 220 31.12 3.92 -12.10
N LEU A 221 31.41 4.37 -13.32
CA LEU A 221 31.43 5.79 -13.70
C LEU A 221 30.02 6.41 -13.70
N ALA A 222 28.99 5.65 -14.09
CA ALA A 222 27.60 6.10 -14.01
C ALA A 222 27.13 6.26 -12.56
N THR A 223 27.77 5.54 -11.63
CA THR A 223 27.54 5.62 -10.18
C THR A 223 28.50 6.54 -9.44
N ALA A 224 29.60 6.95 -10.09
CA ALA A 224 30.59 7.86 -9.52
C ALA A 224 30.08 9.30 -9.57
N ALA A 225 30.50 10.11 -8.60
CA ALA A 225 30.27 11.53 -8.67
C ALA A 225 31.03 12.10 -9.88
N ALA A 226 30.32 12.74 -10.81
CA ALA A 226 30.99 13.59 -11.77
C ALA A 226 31.75 14.65 -10.97
N SER A 227 33.06 14.75 -11.18
CA SER A 227 33.94 15.71 -10.50
C SER A 227 33.62 17.18 -10.83
N SER A 228 32.52 17.44 -11.54
CA SER A 228 32.14 18.72 -12.11
C SER A 228 30.73 19.13 -11.69
N GLY A 229 30.49 19.48 -10.42
CA GLY A 229 29.38 20.34 -9.96
C GLY A 229 27.92 19.99 -10.33
N GLU A 230 27.67 18.91 -11.08
CA GLU A 230 26.37 18.43 -11.52
C GLU A 230 25.90 17.32 -10.58
N THR A 231 24.60 17.31 -10.27
CA THR A 231 23.97 16.29 -9.43
C THR A 231 24.24 14.89 -9.99
N THR A 232 24.70 13.98 -9.14
CA THR A 232 25.08 12.63 -9.59
C THR A 232 23.86 11.83 -10.04
N ASN A 233 24.00 10.94 -11.03
CA ASN A 233 22.88 10.08 -11.49
C ASN A 233 22.33 9.18 -10.36
N VAL A 234 23.16 8.87 -9.35
CA VAL A 234 22.76 8.12 -8.15
C VAL A 234 21.92 8.98 -7.21
N GLU A 235 22.17 10.28 -7.10
CA GLU A 235 21.32 11.18 -6.31
C GLU A 235 19.94 11.41 -6.95
N ALA A 236 19.83 11.22 -8.26
CA ALA A 236 18.56 11.18 -8.99
C ALA A 236 17.84 9.82 -8.90
N SER A 237 18.44 8.82 -8.26
CA SER A 237 17.89 7.46 -8.16
C SER A 237 16.56 7.41 -7.38
N ARG A 238 15.79 6.38 -7.68
CA ARG A 238 14.46 6.19 -7.08
C ARG A 238 14.27 4.74 -6.70
N THR A 239 13.77 4.50 -5.49
CA THR A 239 13.44 3.17 -5.01
C THR A 239 11.94 2.96 -5.03
N VAL A 240 11.50 1.86 -5.61
CA VAL A 240 10.11 1.38 -5.63
C VAL A 240 10.07 0.00 -5.01
N TYR A 241 9.11 -0.25 -4.13
CA TYR A 241 8.89 -1.55 -3.52
C TYR A 241 7.61 -2.18 -4.08
N ILE A 242 7.68 -3.47 -4.35
CA ILE A 242 6.54 -4.29 -4.72
C ILE A 242 6.41 -5.39 -3.68
N ALA A 243 5.24 -5.55 -3.07
CA ALA A 243 4.99 -6.65 -2.15
C ALA A 243 3.97 -7.63 -2.76
N PHE A 244 4.32 -8.90 -2.74
CA PHE A 244 3.51 -10.02 -3.20
C PHE A 244 3.06 -10.82 -1.98
N PRO A 245 1.77 -10.79 -1.60
CA PRO A 245 1.24 -11.63 -0.53
C PRO A 245 1.14 -13.08 -1.02
N ASP A 246 1.48 -14.03 -0.15
CA ASP A 246 1.38 -15.44 -0.50
C ASP A 246 -0.08 -15.82 -0.81
N ALA A 247 -0.27 -16.62 -1.88
CA ALA A 247 -1.56 -17.19 -2.29
C ALA A 247 -2.71 -16.17 -2.48
N SER A 248 -2.39 -14.93 -2.89
CA SER A 248 -3.41 -13.90 -3.16
C SER A 248 -3.31 -13.36 -4.60
N PRO A 249 -4.43 -12.96 -5.22
CA PRO A 249 -4.43 -12.30 -6.52
C PRO A 249 -4.10 -10.81 -6.43
N PHE A 250 -3.51 -10.34 -5.32
CA PHE A 250 -3.22 -8.92 -5.10
C PHE A 250 -1.72 -8.66 -5.11
N VAL A 251 -1.35 -7.45 -5.54
CA VAL A 251 0.02 -6.93 -5.53
C VAL A 251 0.00 -5.55 -4.91
N TYR A 252 0.91 -5.28 -3.97
CA TYR A 252 1.02 -3.97 -3.35
C TYR A 252 2.21 -3.21 -3.93
N LEU A 253 2.01 -1.94 -4.24
CA LEU A 253 3.07 -1.07 -4.76
C LEU A 253 3.26 0.13 -3.84
N SER A 254 4.51 0.43 -3.52
CA SER A 254 4.86 1.64 -2.77
C SER A 254 4.77 2.89 -3.65
N SER A 255 4.67 4.05 -3.01
CA SER A 255 5.03 5.31 -3.65
C SER A 255 6.53 5.32 -3.95
N ALA A 256 6.92 5.81 -5.12
CA ALA A 256 8.32 6.01 -5.46
C ALA A 256 8.91 7.06 -4.51
N GLN A 257 10.00 6.72 -3.82
CA GLN A 257 10.78 7.67 -3.03
C GLN A 257 11.96 8.14 -3.87
N SER A 258 12.09 9.45 -4.04
CA SER A 258 13.33 10.02 -4.57
C SER A 258 14.35 10.08 -3.44
N SER A 259 15.60 9.72 -3.75
CA SER A 259 16.73 9.90 -2.83
C SER A 259 16.85 11.35 -2.35
N SER A 260 16.40 12.33 -3.14
CA SER A 260 16.50 13.78 -2.87
C SER A 260 15.55 14.37 -1.82
N ALA A 261 14.65 13.59 -1.20
CA ALA A 261 13.62 14.13 -0.30
C ALA A 261 14.11 14.37 1.15
N GLY A 262 15.11 15.24 1.33
CA GLY A 262 15.55 15.70 2.65
C GLY A 262 15.98 17.18 2.62
N GLY A 263 15.10 18.06 3.08
CA GLY A 263 15.38 19.49 3.24
C GLY A 263 14.10 20.25 3.60
N ASP A 264 14.11 20.90 4.76
CA ASP A 264 12.99 21.63 5.35
C ASP A 264 12.36 22.70 4.44
N LYS A 265 11.08 22.95 4.69
CA LYS A 265 10.34 24.11 4.17
C LYS A 265 11.01 25.40 4.68
N ALA A 266 11.59 26.19 3.77
CA ALA A 266 11.72 27.63 3.95
C ALA A 266 10.68 28.33 3.05
N PRO A 267 9.91 29.32 3.56
CA PRO A 267 8.99 30.09 2.74
C PRO A 267 9.73 31.25 2.08
N GLY A 268 9.66 31.32 0.74
CA GLY A 268 10.15 32.47 -0.03
C GLY A 268 11.45 32.20 -0.77
N GLY A 269 11.33 32.01 -2.08
CA GLY A 269 12.49 31.82 -2.97
C GLY A 269 12.05 31.25 -4.31
N SER A 270 11.48 32.09 -5.18
CA SER A 270 11.22 31.77 -6.58
C SER A 270 12.49 31.94 -7.41
N SER A 271 13.19 30.85 -7.73
CA SER A 271 14.05 30.78 -8.93
C SER A 271 14.16 29.32 -9.40
N GLY A 272 14.13 29.16 -10.73
CA GLY A 272 13.74 27.94 -11.43
C GLY A 272 14.55 26.67 -11.16
N GLY A 273 13.82 25.58 -10.97
CA GLY A 273 14.29 24.20 -10.85
C GLY A 273 13.12 23.23 -10.92
N THR A 274 12.32 23.28 -11.99
CA THR A 274 11.14 22.43 -12.18
C THR A 274 11.53 21.06 -12.72
N THR A 275 12.04 20.21 -11.85
CA THR A 275 12.16 18.76 -12.07
C THR A 275 11.79 18.03 -10.77
N ARG A 276 11.03 16.93 -10.68
CA ARG A 276 10.35 16.02 -11.63
C ARG A 276 9.35 15.10 -10.85
N PRO A 277 8.34 15.59 -10.09
CA PRO A 277 7.34 14.71 -9.46
C PRO A 277 6.46 13.97 -10.49
N SER A 278 6.37 14.49 -11.72
CA SER A 278 5.70 13.85 -12.86
C SER A 278 6.43 12.58 -13.33
N GLU A 279 7.74 12.60 -13.40
CA GLU A 279 8.50 11.43 -13.88
C GLU A 279 8.53 10.30 -12.88
N ALA A 280 8.51 10.58 -11.57
CA ALA A 280 8.38 9.52 -10.57
C ALA A 280 7.05 8.77 -10.73
N ARG A 281 5.99 9.48 -11.15
CA ARG A 281 4.72 8.86 -11.54
C ARG A 281 4.84 8.13 -12.87
N SER A 282 5.57 8.67 -13.85
CA SER A 282 5.80 8.02 -15.15
C SER A 282 6.59 6.72 -15.05
N LEU A 283 7.62 6.68 -14.22
CA LEU A 283 8.40 5.46 -13.96
C LEU A 283 7.55 4.44 -13.19
N ARG A 284 6.79 4.89 -12.20
CA ARG A 284 5.84 4.03 -11.49
C ARG A 284 4.77 3.48 -12.44
N SER A 285 4.22 4.27 -13.35
CA SER A 285 3.25 3.78 -14.33
C SER A 285 3.86 2.78 -15.29
N LEU A 286 5.13 2.97 -15.69
CA LEU A 286 5.86 2.00 -16.50
C LEU A 286 6.02 0.68 -15.74
N VAL A 287 6.39 0.71 -14.46
CA VAL A 287 6.46 -0.50 -13.63
C VAL A 287 5.08 -1.16 -13.48
N VAL A 288 4.02 -0.38 -13.27
CA VAL A 288 2.63 -0.88 -13.21
C VAL A 288 2.22 -1.57 -14.51
N GLU A 289 2.62 -1.04 -15.66
CA GLU A 289 2.35 -1.64 -16.97
C GLU A 289 3.21 -2.89 -17.23
N ALA A 290 4.45 -2.90 -16.73
CA ALA A 290 5.39 -3.99 -16.92
C ALA A 290 5.07 -5.22 -16.07
N ILE A 291 4.49 -5.07 -14.87
CA ILE A 291 4.13 -6.20 -13.99
C ILE A 291 3.17 -7.20 -14.65
N PRO A 292 2.01 -6.80 -15.21
CA PRO A 292 1.10 -7.75 -15.84
C PRO A 292 1.73 -8.42 -17.07
N LYS A 293 2.56 -7.70 -17.84
CA LYS A 293 3.34 -8.27 -18.94
C LYS A 293 4.37 -9.30 -18.43
N ALA A 294 5.04 -9.03 -17.31
CA ALA A 294 6.03 -9.92 -16.71
C ALA A 294 5.41 -11.19 -16.11
N LEU A 295 4.17 -11.10 -15.60
CA LEU A 295 3.37 -12.23 -15.13
C LEU A 295 2.74 -13.03 -16.28
N SER A 296 2.54 -12.40 -17.44
CA SER A 296 1.91 -13.06 -18.58
C SER A 296 2.77 -14.19 -19.15
N ARG A 297 2.09 -15.22 -19.65
CA ARG A 297 2.68 -16.34 -20.39
C ARG A 297 2.04 -16.40 -21.77
N PRO A 298 2.63 -17.10 -22.74
CA PRO A 298 1.97 -17.37 -24.00
C PRO A 298 0.55 -17.92 -23.75
N ARG A 299 -0.47 -17.23 -24.29
CA ARG A 299 -1.92 -17.50 -24.10
C ARG A 299 -2.55 -17.15 -22.75
N GLU A 300 -1.78 -16.68 -21.77
CA GLU A 300 -2.29 -16.21 -20.46
C GLU A 300 -1.83 -14.77 -20.23
N ARG A 301 -2.69 -13.79 -20.57
CA ARG A 301 -2.41 -12.37 -20.35
C ARG A 301 -3.11 -11.91 -19.07
N TYR A 302 -2.51 -10.94 -18.38
CA TYR A 302 -3.07 -10.37 -17.16
C TYR A 302 -3.14 -8.84 -17.27
N ALA A 303 -4.00 -8.22 -16.48
CA ALA A 303 -4.08 -6.79 -16.26
C ALA A 303 -4.05 -6.50 -14.77
N LEU A 304 -3.58 -5.30 -14.39
CA LEU A 304 -3.66 -4.81 -13.02
C LEU A 304 -4.82 -3.84 -12.86
N LYS A 305 -5.71 -4.15 -11.92
CA LYS A 305 -6.87 -3.34 -11.56
C LYS A 305 -6.63 -2.65 -10.21
N PRO A 306 -6.70 -1.31 -10.09
CA PRO A 306 -6.46 -0.62 -8.81
C PRO A 306 -7.61 -0.86 -7.82
N THR A 307 -7.34 -1.21 -6.56
CA THR A 307 -8.42 -1.54 -5.59
C THR A 307 -8.86 -0.37 -4.71
N ASN A 308 -8.52 0.88 -5.07
CA ASN A 308 -8.78 2.13 -4.32
C ASN A 308 -8.47 2.09 -2.80
N LEU A 309 -7.56 1.18 -2.41
CA LEU A 309 -7.08 1.01 -1.05
C LEU A 309 -5.62 1.45 -1.00
N ALA A 310 -5.37 2.53 -0.26
CA ALA A 310 -4.06 3.12 -0.09
C ALA A 310 -3.78 3.41 1.39
N THR A 311 -2.87 2.66 2.00
CA THR A 311 -2.53 2.78 3.42
C THR A 311 -1.01 2.83 3.58
N ARG A 312 -0.52 3.32 4.72
CA ARG A 312 0.91 3.16 5.03
C ARG A 312 1.23 1.82 5.65
N ASN A 313 0.21 1.10 6.10
CA ASN A 313 0.38 -0.11 6.86
C ASN A 313 0.14 -1.36 6.00
N LEU A 314 1.16 -2.20 5.90
CA LEU A 314 1.11 -3.47 5.17
C LEU A 314 0.20 -4.50 5.86
N SER A 315 0.10 -4.48 7.19
CA SER A 315 -0.78 -5.38 7.94
C SER A 315 -2.25 -5.19 7.53
N GLU A 316 -2.67 -3.93 7.41
CA GLU A 316 -4.03 -3.57 7.01
C GLU A 316 -4.31 -3.97 5.56
N LEU A 317 -3.34 -3.81 4.67
CA LEU A 317 -3.46 -4.31 3.29
C LEU A 317 -3.59 -5.84 3.26
N LEU A 318 -2.82 -6.55 4.08
CA LEU A 318 -2.87 -8.01 4.15
C LEU A 318 -4.18 -8.51 4.78
N GLN A 319 -4.67 -7.83 5.81
CA GLN A 319 -5.94 -8.17 6.44
C GLN A 319 -7.11 -7.99 5.45
N ARG A 320 -7.08 -6.91 4.66
CA ARG A 320 -8.15 -6.56 3.73
C ARG A 320 -8.01 -7.15 2.34
N ARG A 321 -6.80 -7.43 1.87
CA ARG A 321 -6.50 -7.83 0.48
C ARG A 321 -5.40 -8.90 0.44
N GLY A 322 -5.37 -9.79 1.42
CA GLY A 322 -4.49 -10.96 1.47
C GLY A 322 -5.26 -12.28 1.34
N ALA A 323 -4.56 -13.39 1.56
CA ALA A 323 -5.12 -14.75 1.50
C ALA A 323 -5.90 -15.17 2.78
N GLY A 324 -6.16 -14.24 3.70
CA GLY A 324 -6.86 -14.52 4.96
C GLY A 324 -8.39 -14.46 4.85
N ARG A 325 -9.05 -15.08 5.84
CA ARG A 325 -10.52 -15.06 6.01
C ARG A 325 -11.10 -13.65 6.25
N THR A 326 -10.25 -12.70 6.60
CA THR A 326 -10.59 -11.31 6.90
C THR A 326 -10.71 -10.40 5.66
N ASN A 327 -10.37 -10.90 4.46
CA ASN A 327 -10.32 -10.12 3.23
C ASN A 327 -11.70 -9.49 2.88
N THR A 328 -12.78 -10.27 3.06
CA THR A 328 -14.15 -9.85 2.74
C THR A 328 -15.04 -9.63 3.98
N ALA A 329 -14.58 -10.04 5.16
CA ALA A 329 -15.32 -9.94 6.42
C ALA A 329 -14.71 -8.88 7.34
N GLY A 330 -14.68 -7.63 6.86
CA GLY A 330 -14.18 -6.48 7.63
C GLY A 330 -15.20 -5.94 8.63
N GLY A 331 -14.74 -5.15 9.60
CA GLY A 331 -15.63 -4.45 10.54
C GLY A 331 -16.44 -5.40 11.42
N GLY A 332 -17.75 -5.16 11.51
CA GLY A 332 -18.69 -5.98 12.28
C GLY A 332 -18.83 -7.42 11.77
N TRP A 333 -18.53 -7.66 10.49
CA TRP A 333 -18.57 -9.00 9.89
C TRP A 333 -17.38 -9.89 10.29
N GLY A 334 -16.36 -9.33 10.97
CA GLY A 334 -15.19 -10.08 11.43
C GLY A 334 -15.52 -11.27 12.34
N ILE A 335 -16.72 -11.30 12.92
CA ILE A 335 -17.23 -12.45 13.71
C ILE A 335 -17.23 -13.75 12.89
N TYR A 336 -17.47 -13.67 11.58
CA TYR A 336 -17.49 -14.82 10.68
C TYR A 336 -16.09 -15.24 10.20
N ALA A 337 -15.11 -14.33 10.27
CA ALA A 337 -13.72 -14.65 9.97
C ALA A 337 -13.06 -15.43 11.10
N ASP A 338 -13.47 -15.20 12.35
CA ASP A 338 -12.94 -15.87 13.52
C ASP A 338 -13.38 -17.33 13.61
N GLU A 339 -12.43 -18.27 13.64
CA GLU A 339 -12.75 -19.69 13.84
C GLU A 339 -13.20 -19.99 15.28
N LYS A 340 -12.84 -19.14 16.24
CA LYS A 340 -13.17 -19.30 17.67
C LYS A 340 -14.67 -19.17 17.97
N THR A 341 -15.42 -18.53 17.08
CA THR A 341 -16.88 -18.37 17.19
C THR A 341 -17.63 -19.50 16.49
N ILE A 342 -16.94 -20.29 15.66
CA ILE A 342 -17.52 -21.41 14.93
C ILE A 342 -17.38 -22.65 15.82
N GLU A 343 -18.46 -23.00 16.50
CA GLU A 343 -18.53 -24.26 17.24
C GLU A 343 -18.69 -25.41 16.24
N SER A 344 -17.74 -26.36 16.26
CA SER A 344 -17.83 -27.55 15.41
C SER A 344 -19.08 -28.36 15.77
N PRO A 345 -19.85 -28.89 14.80
CA PRO A 345 -21.03 -29.70 15.09
C PRO A 345 -20.73 -31.00 15.85
N LEU A 346 -19.45 -31.39 15.94
CA LEU A 346 -18.98 -32.54 16.72
C LEU A 346 -18.56 -32.16 18.15
N ASN A 347 -18.75 -30.89 18.55
CA ASN A 347 -18.43 -30.45 19.90
C ASN A 347 -19.45 -31.03 20.90
N THR A 348 -18.95 -31.70 21.94
CA THR A 348 -19.77 -32.41 22.94
C THR A 348 -20.42 -31.48 23.95
N VAL A 349 -20.05 -30.20 23.94
CA VAL A 349 -20.66 -29.17 24.79
C VAL A 349 -21.86 -28.58 24.03
N PRO A 350 -23.09 -28.65 24.58
CA PRO A 350 -24.24 -28.04 23.93
C PRO A 350 -24.02 -26.52 23.80
N PRO A 351 -24.41 -25.91 22.67
CA PRO A 351 -24.21 -24.48 22.47
C PRO A 351 -24.89 -23.69 23.58
N PRO A 352 -24.26 -22.63 24.11
CA PRO A 352 -24.87 -21.77 25.10
C PRO A 352 -26.19 -21.21 24.54
N SER A 353 -27.27 -21.30 25.31
CA SER A 353 -28.59 -20.80 24.90
C SER A 353 -28.50 -19.34 24.45
N VAL A 354 -29.31 -18.93 23.48
CA VAL A 354 -29.36 -17.55 22.95
C VAL A 354 -29.45 -16.49 24.07
N ALA A 355 -30.15 -16.82 25.17
CA ALA A 355 -30.21 -15.98 26.37
C ALA A 355 -28.84 -15.80 27.06
N SER A 356 -28.06 -16.87 27.21
CA SER A 356 -26.72 -16.81 27.81
C SER A 356 -25.68 -16.12 26.89
N GLN A 357 -25.89 -16.11 25.57
CA GLN A 357 -25.04 -15.37 24.62
C GLN A 357 -25.28 -13.85 24.69
N LEU A 358 -26.54 -13.43 24.82
CA LEU A 358 -26.91 -12.03 25.04
C LEU A 358 -26.39 -11.48 26.38
N GLU A 359 -26.31 -12.32 27.41
CA GLU A 359 -25.73 -11.94 28.72
C GLU A 359 -24.20 -12.01 28.73
N GLY A 360 -23.59 -13.02 28.09
CA GLY A 360 -22.14 -13.29 28.07
C GLY A 360 -21.30 -12.29 27.28
N ALA A 361 -21.91 -11.52 26.37
CA ALA A 361 -21.26 -10.36 25.74
C ALA A 361 -20.92 -9.23 26.73
N THR A 362 -21.41 -9.32 27.98
CA THR A 362 -21.20 -8.32 29.02
C THR A 362 -20.01 -8.64 29.95
N THR A 363 -19.40 -9.82 29.85
CA THR A 363 -18.43 -10.31 30.86
C THR A 363 -17.09 -10.85 30.32
N LYS A 364 -16.87 -10.98 29.01
CA LYS A 364 -15.63 -11.54 28.42
C LYS A 364 -14.52 -10.53 28.07
N THR A 365 -14.43 -9.36 28.72
CA THR A 365 -13.32 -8.39 28.49
C THR A 365 -12.31 -8.25 29.63
N THR A 366 -12.39 -9.04 30.71
CA THR A 366 -11.33 -9.05 31.72
C THR A 366 -11.22 -10.44 32.33
N LYS A 367 -10.27 -11.26 31.86
CA LYS A 367 -9.54 -12.29 32.65
C LYS A 367 -8.70 -13.21 31.74
N ALA A 368 -7.50 -12.75 31.46
CA ALA A 368 -6.24 -13.49 31.31
C ALA A 368 -5.21 -12.48 31.84
N ASP A 369 -4.39 -12.69 32.85
CA ASP A 369 -3.65 -13.87 33.32
C ASP A 369 -3.57 -13.87 34.86
N GLU A 370 -3.42 -15.05 35.46
CA GLU A 370 -2.49 -15.36 36.56
C GLU A 370 -2.80 -16.75 37.14
N LYS A 371 -1.92 -17.71 36.85
CA LYS A 371 -1.78 -18.95 37.63
C LYS A 371 -0.58 -18.77 38.57
N GLY A 372 -0.76 -18.98 39.87
CA GLY A 372 0.38 -19.18 40.78
C GLY A 372 0.12 -18.99 42.28
N ALA A 373 -0.09 -20.10 42.97
CA ALA A 373 0.15 -20.36 44.40
C ALA A 373 -0.87 -19.93 45.50
N PRO A 374 -1.00 -20.72 46.59
CA PRO A 374 -2.03 -20.56 47.60
C PRO A 374 -1.48 -20.01 48.92
N THR A 375 -2.04 -18.93 49.46
CA THR A 375 -1.83 -18.57 50.88
C THR A 375 -3.05 -17.88 51.49
N LYS A 376 -3.38 -18.33 52.71
CA LYS A 376 -4.39 -17.78 53.61
C LYS A 376 -4.00 -16.34 53.99
N SER A 377 -4.93 -15.39 53.90
CA SER A 377 -5.19 -14.36 54.94
C SER A 377 -6.16 -13.26 54.46
N THR A 378 -7.06 -12.89 55.37
CA THR A 378 -7.70 -11.57 55.55
C THR A 378 -8.22 -10.80 54.33
N LYS A 379 -9.55 -10.82 54.16
CA LYS A 379 -10.31 -9.89 53.33
C LYS A 379 -10.09 -8.43 53.76
N PRO A 380 -9.75 -7.49 52.86
CA PRO A 380 -10.09 -6.10 53.04
C PRO A 380 -11.44 -5.84 52.33
N THR A 381 -12.40 -5.34 53.09
CA THR A 381 -13.68 -4.83 52.60
C THR A 381 -13.46 -3.70 51.59
N LYS A 382 -13.91 -3.90 50.34
CA LYS A 382 -13.96 -2.83 49.33
C LYS A 382 -14.83 -1.68 49.86
N PRO A 383 -14.43 -0.40 49.70
CA PRO A 383 -15.28 0.71 50.06
C PRO A 383 -16.54 0.68 49.18
N GLN A 384 -17.72 0.66 49.80
CA GLN A 384 -18.97 0.82 49.08
C GLN A 384 -18.95 2.15 48.33
N LYS A 385 -18.85 2.10 47.00
CA LYS A 385 -19.00 3.28 46.15
C LYS A 385 -20.36 3.90 46.44
N ARG A 386 -20.36 5.17 46.87
CA ARG A 386 -21.58 5.99 47.07
C ARG A 386 -22.53 5.78 45.89
N ALA A 387 -23.81 5.58 46.18
CA ALA A 387 -24.83 5.38 45.16
C ALA A 387 -24.83 6.56 44.19
N LEU A 388 -24.43 6.31 42.94
CA LEU A 388 -24.50 7.28 41.84
C LEU A 388 -25.92 7.85 41.71
N SER A 389 -26.02 9.16 41.44
CA SER A 389 -27.29 9.83 41.20
C SER A 389 -28.09 9.13 40.08
N PRO A 390 -29.43 9.18 40.08
CA PRO A 390 -30.25 8.56 39.03
C PRO A 390 -29.87 9.01 37.61
N GLY A 391 -29.45 10.27 37.44
CA GLY A 391 -28.91 10.80 36.18
C GLY A 391 -27.58 10.16 35.78
N ALA A 392 -26.62 10.04 36.70
CA ALA A 392 -25.34 9.41 36.43
C ALA A 392 -25.47 7.91 36.10
N ARG A 393 -26.43 7.20 36.74
CA ARG A 393 -26.74 5.80 36.39
C ARG A 393 -27.33 5.67 34.98
N ARG A 394 -28.17 6.61 34.56
CA ARG A 394 -28.73 6.64 33.20
C ARG A 394 -27.63 6.88 32.16
N GLU A 395 -26.73 7.83 32.42
CA GLU A 395 -25.60 8.12 31.55
C GLU A 395 -24.62 6.95 31.46
N GLU A 396 -24.35 6.26 32.57
CA GLU A 396 -23.53 5.04 32.60
C GLU A 396 -24.17 3.90 31.77
N ARG A 397 -25.50 3.75 31.82
CA ARG A 397 -26.21 2.78 30.96
C ARG A 397 -26.12 3.15 29.48
N LEU A 398 -26.28 4.43 29.15
CA LEU A 398 -26.18 4.92 27.78
C LEU A 398 -24.75 4.81 27.24
N SER A 399 -23.72 5.08 28.05
CA SER A 399 -22.32 4.88 27.66
C SER A 399 -21.98 3.41 27.47
N LYS A 400 -22.50 2.51 28.33
CA LYS A 400 -22.38 1.06 28.12
C LYS A 400 -23.08 0.59 26.84
N ARG A 401 -24.29 1.09 26.54
CA ARG A 401 -24.99 0.80 25.29
C ARG A 401 -24.18 1.27 24.09
N ARG A 402 -23.70 2.52 24.08
CA ARG A 402 -22.86 3.08 23.01
C ARG A 402 -21.60 2.23 22.76
N LYS A 403 -20.90 1.82 23.82
CA LYS A 403 -19.74 0.92 23.71
C LYS A 403 -20.09 -0.45 23.13
N LYS A 404 -21.24 -1.04 23.51
CA LYS A 404 -21.74 -2.29 22.92
C LYS A 404 -22.07 -2.13 21.43
N VAL A 405 -22.73 -1.04 21.05
CA VAL A 405 -23.04 -0.72 19.64
C VAL A 405 -21.76 -0.53 18.83
N ALA A 406 -20.80 0.23 19.35
CA ALA A 406 -19.50 0.41 18.70
C ALA A 406 -18.76 -0.94 18.52
N ALA A 407 -18.74 -1.78 19.55
CA ALA A 407 -18.13 -3.11 19.47
C ALA A 407 -18.84 -4.03 18.46
N ALA A 408 -20.17 -3.93 18.31
CA ALA A 408 -20.92 -4.71 17.33
C ALA A 408 -20.67 -4.23 15.89
N ARG A 409 -20.60 -2.90 15.67
CA ARG A 409 -20.42 -2.30 14.33
C ARG A 409 -18.98 -2.44 13.81
N PHE A 410 -17.98 -2.21 14.65
CA PHE A 410 -16.56 -2.27 14.26
C PHE A 410 -15.92 -3.65 14.51
N GLY A 411 -16.58 -4.50 15.29
CA GLY A 411 -16.07 -5.82 15.65
C GLY A 411 -14.72 -5.75 16.38
N LYS A 412 -13.78 -6.57 15.93
CA LYS A 412 -12.40 -6.61 16.45
C LYS A 412 -11.47 -5.58 15.80
N THR A 413 -11.91 -4.94 14.73
CA THR A 413 -11.14 -3.93 13.98
C THR A 413 -11.31 -2.52 14.59
N ALA A 414 -10.51 -1.56 14.10
CA ALA A 414 -10.59 -0.16 14.46
C ALA A 414 -10.34 0.11 15.96
N ARG A 415 -9.35 -0.58 16.54
CA ARG A 415 -8.83 -0.25 17.88
C ARG A 415 -7.63 0.66 17.72
N ILE A 416 -7.33 1.46 18.74
CA ILE A 416 -6.18 2.39 18.68
C ILE A 416 -4.87 1.63 18.49
N ASP A 417 -4.76 0.44 19.09
CA ASP A 417 -3.56 -0.38 19.14
C ASP A 417 -3.62 -1.60 18.21
N ASP A 418 -4.55 -1.65 17.26
CA ASP A 418 -4.64 -2.79 16.32
C ASP A 418 -3.50 -2.82 15.29
N GLY A 419 -2.71 -1.74 15.21
CA GLY A 419 -1.64 -1.62 14.23
C GLY A 419 -2.16 -1.79 12.80
N CYS A 420 -3.41 -1.36 12.53
CA CYS A 420 -4.09 -1.44 11.23
C CYS A 420 -4.60 -0.06 10.80
N GLY A 421 -3.83 0.99 11.14
CA GLY A 421 -4.19 2.38 10.89
C GLY A 421 -4.35 2.74 9.41
N VAL A 422 -5.50 3.31 9.08
CA VAL A 422 -5.77 3.99 7.81
C VAL A 422 -5.72 5.50 8.03
N GLU A 423 -4.83 6.19 7.31
CA GLU A 423 -4.56 7.60 7.57
C GLU A 423 -5.57 8.57 6.94
N ARG A 424 -6.11 8.18 5.79
CA ARG A 424 -6.97 9.06 4.99
C ARG A 424 -8.05 8.27 4.28
N VAL A 425 -9.28 8.77 4.38
CA VAL A 425 -10.46 8.21 3.73
C VAL A 425 -11.23 9.34 3.05
N ASP A 426 -11.38 9.25 1.73
CA ASP A 426 -12.07 10.24 0.89
C ASP A 426 -13.31 9.61 0.27
N ILE A 427 -14.50 10.10 0.59
CA ILE A 427 -15.77 9.50 0.15
C ILE A 427 -16.68 10.57 -0.44
N ILE A 428 -17.28 10.30 -1.60
CA ILE A 428 -18.29 11.17 -2.20
C ILE A 428 -19.65 10.47 -2.13
N MET A 429 -20.65 11.13 -1.56
CA MET A 429 -22.03 10.66 -1.64
C MET A 429 -22.68 11.19 -2.92
N GLN A 430 -23.36 10.29 -3.62
CA GLN A 430 -24.22 10.53 -4.78
C GLN A 430 -25.54 9.75 -4.64
N ASP A 431 -25.96 9.54 -3.39
CA ASP A 431 -27.22 8.88 -3.08
C ASP A 431 -28.40 9.80 -3.41
N PRO A 432 -29.53 9.21 -3.82
CA PRO A 432 -30.76 9.97 -3.98
C PRO A 432 -31.17 10.60 -2.65
N TYR A 433 -31.53 11.88 -2.68
CA TYR A 433 -32.00 12.55 -1.47
C TYR A 433 -33.40 12.03 -1.10
N PRO A 434 -33.62 11.55 0.14
CA PRO A 434 -34.93 11.08 0.57
C PRO A 434 -35.89 12.27 0.66
N GLY A 435 -36.64 12.52 -0.43
CA GLY A 435 -37.53 13.67 -0.56
C GLY A 435 -37.89 14.09 -2.00
N GLY A 436 -37.42 13.40 -3.03
CA GLY A 436 -37.64 13.73 -4.45
C GLY A 436 -39.10 13.74 -4.96
N GLY A 437 -40.09 13.57 -4.09
CA GLY A 437 -41.51 13.69 -4.42
C GLY A 437 -42.11 15.00 -3.90
N ARG A 438 -41.66 16.14 -4.43
CA ARG A 438 -42.25 17.50 -4.41
C ARG A 438 -41.14 18.55 -4.32
N HIS A 439 -40.40 18.74 -5.40
CA HIS A 439 -40.01 20.09 -5.74
C HIS A 439 -41.28 20.77 -6.27
N GLN A 440 -41.97 21.51 -5.41
CA GLN A 440 -42.87 22.56 -5.87
C GLN A 440 -41.98 23.55 -6.63
N ASP A 441 -42.14 23.58 -7.95
CA ASP A 441 -41.71 24.71 -8.74
C ASP A 441 -42.26 25.97 -8.06
N PHE A 442 -41.39 26.82 -7.50
CA PHE A 442 -41.74 28.21 -7.29
C PHE A 442 -41.81 28.86 -8.68
N ARG A 443 -42.88 28.58 -9.42
CA ARG A 443 -43.32 29.44 -10.52
C ARG A 443 -43.90 30.69 -9.90
N GLN A 444 -43.06 31.71 -9.84
CA GLN A 444 -43.52 33.08 -9.75
C GLN A 444 -43.96 33.43 -11.17
N ASP A 445 -45.26 33.36 -11.42
CA ASP A 445 -45.87 33.90 -12.64
C ASP A 445 -45.69 35.42 -12.59
N GLU A 446 -44.94 35.98 -13.53
CA GLU A 446 -45.11 37.34 -14.05
C GLU A 446 -44.32 37.50 -15.36
N ASP A 447 -45.07 37.35 -16.45
CA ASP A 447 -45.00 37.98 -17.76
C ASP A 447 -43.78 37.82 -18.70
N GLU A 448 -44.12 37.29 -19.88
CA GLU A 448 -43.33 37.20 -21.10
C GLU A 448 -42.80 38.57 -21.57
N VAL A 449 -41.48 38.67 -21.74
CA VAL A 449 -40.88 39.52 -22.77
C VAL A 449 -39.77 38.71 -23.46
N GLU A 450 -39.94 38.50 -24.76
CA GLU A 450 -38.96 37.91 -25.66
C GLU A 450 -37.65 38.72 -25.63
N ASP A 451 -36.56 38.13 -25.13
CA ASP A 451 -35.22 38.54 -25.55
C ASP A 451 -34.28 37.34 -25.71
N ARG A 452 -33.54 37.41 -26.81
CA ARG A 452 -32.81 36.32 -27.47
C ARG A 452 -31.41 36.25 -26.86
N GLY A 453 -31.27 35.58 -25.72
CA GLY A 453 -29.98 35.33 -25.04
C GLY A 453 -29.55 33.85 -25.03
N PRO A 454 -28.25 33.51 -25.08
CA PRO A 454 -27.77 32.16 -25.31
C PRO A 454 -27.90 31.26 -24.06
N ARG A 455 -28.30 30.01 -24.30
CA ARG A 455 -28.47 28.92 -23.31
C ARG A 455 -27.19 28.70 -22.49
N PRO A 456 -27.25 28.51 -21.16
CA PRO A 456 -26.07 28.20 -20.35
C PRO A 456 -25.69 26.73 -20.56
N ASP A 457 -24.68 26.54 -21.39
CA ASP A 457 -23.99 25.28 -21.61
C ASP A 457 -23.23 24.86 -20.34
N HIS A 458 -23.87 24.05 -19.48
CA HIS A 458 -23.23 23.39 -18.33
C HIS A 458 -22.32 22.23 -18.78
N ARG A 459 -21.37 22.51 -19.68
CA ARG A 459 -20.24 21.63 -19.99
C ARG A 459 -18.95 22.40 -20.23
N ARG A 460 -18.65 23.38 -19.37
CA ARG A 460 -17.28 23.90 -19.28
C ARG A 460 -16.38 22.90 -18.55
N LYS A 461 -15.80 21.96 -19.32
CA LYS A 461 -14.55 21.27 -18.96
C LYS A 461 -13.49 22.34 -18.73
N SER A 462 -13.29 22.73 -17.47
CA SER A 462 -12.14 23.54 -17.05
C SER A 462 -10.85 22.75 -17.33
N LYS A 463 -10.27 22.99 -18.51
CA LYS A 463 -8.87 22.66 -18.82
C LYS A 463 -8.01 23.62 -18.00
N GLY A 464 -7.57 23.21 -16.81
CA GLY A 464 -6.52 23.97 -16.10
C GLY A 464 -6.42 23.79 -14.59
N GLY A 465 -7.39 23.17 -13.92
CA GLY A 465 -7.30 22.87 -12.48
C GLY A 465 -6.66 21.51 -12.22
N ARG A 466 -5.80 21.40 -11.20
CA ARG A 466 -5.39 20.10 -10.63
C ARG A 466 -6.66 19.32 -10.27
N ARG A 467 -7.09 18.37 -11.10
CA ARG A 467 -8.21 17.48 -10.82
C ARG A 467 -7.99 16.86 -9.44
N SER A 468 -8.99 16.92 -8.56
CA SER A 468 -8.89 16.27 -7.26
C SER A 468 -8.69 14.76 -7.49
N GLN A 469 -7.94 14.09 -6.61
CA GLN A 469 -7.75 12.63 -6.71
C GLN A 469 -9.10 11.89 -6.81
N ILE A 470 -10.14 12.50 -6.25
CA ILE A 470 -11.49 11.98 -6.21
C ILE A 470 -12.21 12.15 -7.56
N ASP A 471 -12.08 13.31 -8.23
CA ASP A 471 -12.60 13.49 -9.60
C ASP A 471 -11.95 12.54 -10.60
N ALA A 472 -10.68 12.18 -10.38
CA ALA A 472 -9.97 11.22 -11.22
C ALA A 472 -10.43 9.77 -10.99
N VAL A 473 -10.85 9.42 -9.76
CA VAL A 473 -11.44 8.10 -9.47
C VAL A 473 -12.85 8.02 -10.06
N LEU A 474 -13.67 9.05 -9.88
CA LEU A 474 -15.02 9.14 -10.44
C LEU A 474 -15.01 9.06 -11.97
N ALA A 475 -14.16 9.84 -12.64
CA ALA A 475 -14.10 9.82 -14.10
C ALA A 475 -13.74 8.42 -14.66
N ARG A 476 -12.87 7.68 -13.95
CA ARG A 476 -12.54 6.30 -14.31
C ARG A 476 -13.72 5.36 -14.07
N GLU A 477 -14.43 5.54 -12.96
CA GLU A 477 -15.63 4.76 -12.65
C GLU A 477 -16.74 4.96 -13.68
N ASP A 478 -16.98 6.21 -14.10
CA ASP A 478 -17.96 6.53 -15.15
C ASP A 478 -17.54 5.92 -16.50
N GLU A 479 -16.24 5.99 -16.87
CA GLU A 479 -15.69 5.35 -18.08
C GLU A 479 -15.83 3.80 -18.06
N ASP A 480 -15.64 3.18 -16.89
CA ASP A 480 -15.79 1.73 -16.72
C ASP A 480 -17.26 1.26 -16.75
N GLU A 481 -18.18 2.08 -16.23
CA GLU A 481 -19.63 1.82 -16.25
C GLU A 481 -20.16 1.87 -17.69
N GLU A 482 -19.76 2.88 -18.47
CA GLU A 482 -20.09 3.00 -19.89
C GLU A 482 -19.57 1.78 -20.68
N ALA A 483 -18.35 1.31 -20.37
CA ALA A 483 -17.77 0.13 -21.00
C ALA A 483 -18.51 -1.19 -20.62
N ASP A 484 -18.90 -1.35 -19.35
CA ASP A 484 -19.64 -2.53 -18.88
C ASP A 484 -21.09 -2.55 -19.42
N GLU A 485 -21.73 -1.39 -19.56
CA GLU A 485 -23.06 -1.23 -20.17
C GLU A 485 -23.03 -1.53 -21.68
N ALA A 486 -22.04 -0.99 -22.39
CA ALA A 486 -21.80 -1.33 -23.79
C ALA A 486 -21.53 -2.83 -23.98
N GLN A 487 -20.82 -3.47 -23.03
CA GLN A 487 -20.57 -4.90 -23.07
C GLN A 487 -21.82 -5.74 -22.77
N ARG A 488 -22.71 -5.28 -21.88
CA ARG A 488 -24.01 -5.91 -21.63
C ARG A 488 -24.92 -5.79 -22.85
N ALA A 489 -25.00 -4.61 -23.46
CA ALA A 489 -25.78 -4.36 -24.67
C ALA A 489 -25.33 -5.24 -25.85
N ARG A 490 -24.01 -5.47 -26.00
CA ARG A 490 -23.46 -6.40 -27.00
C ARG A 490 -23.80 -7.86 -26.72
N ARG A 491 -23.86 -8.28 -25.45
CA ARG A 491 -24.25 -9.65 -25.06
C ARG A 491 -25.73 -9.92 -25.29
N THR A 492 -26.59 -8.90 -25.12
CA THR A 492 -28.03 -9.01 -25.39
C THR A 492 -28.35 -8.95 -26.89
N ALA A 493 -27.50 -8.30 -27.70
CA ALA A 493 -27.69 -8.22 -29.15
C ALA A 493 -27.28 -9.49 -29.93
N GLY A 494 -26.45 -10.38 -29.35
CA GLY A 494 -25.98 -11.62 -29.99
C GLY A 494 -26.86 -12.85 -29.78
N ALA A 495 -28.02 -12.70 -29.15
CA ALA A 495 -29.02 -13.76 -29.00
C ALA A 495 -30.27 -13.34 -29.80
N GLU A 496 -30.34 -13.74 -31.06
CA GLU A 496 -31.44 -13.39 -31.97
C GLU A 496 -32.79 -13.99 -31.53
N GLY A 497 -33.86 -13.22 -31.76
CA GLY A 497 -35.15 -13.74 -32.24
C GLY A 497 -36.12 -14.24 -31.18
N GLY A 498 -36.84 -13.31 -30.54
CA GLY A 498 -38.04 -13.61 -29.77
C GLY A 498 -38.82 -12.33 -29.46
N GLU A 499 -39.91 -12.12 -30.18
CA GLU A 499 -40.95 -11.15 -29.83
C GLU A 499 -41.53 -11.53 -28.46
N GLU A 500 -41.55 -10.59 -27.52
CA GLU A 500 -42.73 -10.23 -26.69
C GLU A 500 -42.34 -9.24 -25.58
N ASP A 501 -43.13 -8.17 -25.53
CA ASP A 501 -43.43 -7.27 -24.43
C ASP A 501 -42.31 -6.47 -23.76
N GLY A 502 -42.24 -5.21 -24.23
CA GLY A 502 -41.52 -4.14 -23.58
C GLY A 502 -42.10 -3.79 -22.21
N ASP A 503 -41.35 -4.14 -21.16
CA ASP A 503 -41.34 -3.40 -19.91
C ASP A 503 -40.10 -2.50 -19.88
N ASN A 504 -40.20 -1.37 -20.58
CA ASN A 504 -39.15 -0.36 -20.65
C ASN A 504 -39.17 0.51 -19.37
N ASN A 505 -38.95 -0.11 -18.20
CA ASN A 505 -38.91 0.58 -16.91
C ASN A 505 -37.48 0.92 -16.43
N THR A 506 -36.53 1.14 -17.35
CA THR A 506 -35.14 1.49 -16.98
C THR A 506 -34.79 2.97 -17.22
N THR A 507 -35.73 3.83 -17.63
CA THR A 507 -35.40 5.24 -17.90
C THR A 507 -36.44 6.22 -17.34
N ASN A 508 -36.55 6.31 -16.01
CA ASN A 508 -37.22 7.44 -15.37
C ASN A 508 -36.76 7.75 -13.92
N ASN A 509 -35.49 7.50 -13.60
CA ASN A 509 -34.88 7.96 -12.33
C ASN A 509 -34.04 9.24 -12.49
N ASP A 510 -34.21 9.98 -13.60
CA ASP A 510 -33.55 11.28 -13.83
C ASP A 510 -34.16 12.42 -12.98
N ASN A 511 -35.30 12.17 -12.32
CA ASN A 511 -35.98 13.15 -11.46
C ASN A 511 -35.58 13.10 -9.99
N GLU A 512 -34.67 12.21 -9.58
CA GLU A 512 -34.26 12.11 -8.18
C GLU A 512 -33.02 12.96 -7.92
N TRP A 513 -33.17 14.05 -7.16
CA TRP A 513 -32.06 14.95 -6.84
C TRP A 513 -30.98 14.22 -6.03
N ARG A 514 -29.76 14.16 -6.59
CA ARG A 514 -28.59 13.52 -5.98
C ARG A 514 -27.58 14.58 -5.52
N PRO A 515 -27.59 14.98 -4.23
CA PRO A 515 -26.61 15.92 -3.72
C PRO A 515 -25.21 15.33 -3.73
N ARG A 516 -24.24 16.10 -4.22
CA ARG A 516 -22.83 15.72 -4.20
C ARG A 516 -22.17 16.23 -2.92
N VAL A 517 -21.99 15.35 -1.95
CA VAL A 517 -21.31 15.67 -0.67
C VAL A 517 -19.99 14.92 -0.58
N ALA A 518 -18.88 15.63 -0.41
CA ALA A 518 -17.55 15.04 -0.27
C ALA A 518 -17.09 15.06 1.20
N PHE A 519 -16.76 13.89 1.73
CA PHE A 519 -16.18 13.69 3.05
C PHE A 519 -14.69 13.37 2.90
N THR A 520 -13.85 14.00 3.72
CA THR A 520 -12.42 13.70 3.80
C THR A 520 -12.04 13.56 5.25
N PHE A 521 -11.70 12.35 5.66
CA PHE A 521 -11.21 12.04 7.00
C PHE A 521 -9.70 11.90 6.97
N GLN A 522 -9.02 12.49 7.94
CA GLN A 522 -7.56 12.40 8.08
C GLN A 522 -7.20 12.18 9.56
N GLY A 523 -6.27 11.27 9.82
CA GLY A 523 -5.74 10.99 11.14
C GLY A 523 -4.68 9.88 11.10
N PRO A 524 -4.14 9.43 12.24
CA PRO A 524 -3.27 8.26 12.28
C PRO A 524 -4.05 6.95 12.07
N HIS A 525 -5.28 6.89 12.59
CA HIS A 525 -6.22 5.80 12.35
C HIS A 525 -7.66 6.34 12.32
N VAL A 526 -8.18 6.56 11.11
CA VAL A 526 -9.50 7.17 10.89
C VAL A 526 -10.62 6.34 11.54
N PHE A 527 -10.70 5.04 11.25
CA PHE A 527 -11.79 4.20 11.77
C PHE A 527 -11.76 4.05 13.30
N ALA A 528 -10.57 3.98 13.93
CA ALA A 528 -10.47 4.00 15.40
C ALA A 528 -10.95 5.32 15.99
N GLY A 529 -10.67 6.45 15.32
CA GLY A 529 -11.20 7.76 15.69
C GLY A 529 -12.73 7.80 15.60
N ILE A 530 -13.31 7.32 14.50
CA ILE A 530 -14.78 7.25 14.34
C ILE A 530 -15.39 6.36 15.43
N ARG A 531 -14.79 5.22 15.73
CA ARG A 531 -15.23 4.34 16.82
C ARG A 531 -15.23 5.08 18.17
N GLN A 532 -14.17 5.83 18.50
CA GLN A 532 -14.14 6.63 19.73
C GLN A 532 -15.25 7.68 19.78
N LEU A 533 -15.56 8.32 18.65
CA LEU A 533 -16.66 9.30 18.57
C LEU A 533 -18.03 8.64 18.80
N VAL A 534 -18.21 7.40 18.35
CA VAL A 534 -19.43 6.60 18.65
C VAL A 534 -19.47 6.22 20.13
N GLU A 535 -18.34 5.80 20.72
CA GLU A 535 -18.25 5.48 22.14
C GLU A 535 -18.50 6.71 23.03
N ALA A 536 -18.06 7.90 22.59
CA ALA A 536 -18.33 9.20 23.21
C ALA A 536 -19.76 9.71 22.95
N GLY A 537 -20.53 9.08 22.06
CA GLY A 537 -21.90 9.43 21.66
C GLY A 537 -22.03 10.73 20.90
N ILE A 538 -20.96 11.17 20.24
CA ILE A 538 -20.99 12.28 19.28
C ILE A 538 -21.63 11.80 17.98
N ILE A 539 -21.35 10.54 17.59
CA ILE A 539 -21.94 9.88 16.43
C ILE A 539 -22.92 8.80 16.91
N ASP A 540 -24.12 8.78 16.33
CA ASP A 540 -25.10 7.71 16.55
C ASP A 540 -24.71 6.45 15.77
N GLY A 541 -24.14 5.47 16.47
CA GLY A 541 -23.72 4.19 15.87
C GLY A 541 -24.86 3.31 15.34
N GLU A 542 -26.12 3.60 15.68
CA GLU A 542 -27.27 2.87 15.15
C GLU A 542 -27.62 3.33 13.73
N LYS A 543 -27.50 4.64 13.46
CA LYS A 543 -27.75 5.27 12.15
C LYS A 543 -26.52 5.38 11.26
N MET A 544 -25.33 5.09 11.80
CA MET A 544 -24.08 5.16 11.06
C MET A 544 -24.06 4.15 9.90
N PRO A 545 -23.76 4.58 8.66
CA PRO A 545 -23.71 3.70 7.51
C PRO A 545 -22.52 2.73 7.56
N GLY A 546 -22.65 1.60 6.88
CA GLY A 546 -21.66 0.51 6.87
C GLY A 546 -20.27 0.95 6.40
N TRP A 547 -20.18 1.79 5.37
CA TRP A 547 -18.90 2.29 4.85
C TRP A 547 -18.08 3.09 5.89
N MET A 548 -18.72 3.71 6.89
CA MET A 548 -18.00 4.41 7.98
C MET A 548 -17.35 3.47 8.99
N THR A 549 -17.74 2.19 9.02
CA THR A 549 -17.11 1.17 9.86
C THR A 549 -15.80 0.65 9.28
N GLY A 550 -15.53 0.97 8.01
CA GLY A 550 -14.39 0.44 7.28
C GLY A 550 -14.55 -1.02 6.88
N GLU A 551 -15.76 -1.60 6.87
CA GLU A 551 -15.96 -2.99 6.46
C GLU A 551 -15.52 -3.28 5.01
N GLU A 552 -15.66 -2.28 4.14
CA GLU A 552 -15.44 -2.40 2.70
C GLU A 552 -13.96 -2.36 2.29
N GLY A 553 -13.10 -1.86 3.19
CA GLY A 553 -11.66 -1.80 2.95
C GLY A 553 -11.27 -0.91 1.77
N VAL A 554 -11.95 0.21 1.62
CA VAL A 554 -11.70 1.23 0.59
C VAL A 554 -11.28 2.52 1.27
N THR A 555 -10.30 3.22 0.67
CA THR A 555 -9.86 4.55 1.13
C THR A 555 -10.37 5.68 0.26
N VAL A 556 -10.76 5.39 -0.98
CA VAL A 556 -11.35 6.36 -1.91
C VAL A 556 -12.53 5.72 -2.64
N GLY A 557 -13.73 6.31 -2.56
CA GLY A 557 -14.89 5.75 -3.27
C GLY A 557 -16.09 6.68 -3.32
N ALA A 558 -17.07 6.30 -4.13
CA ALA A 558 -18.35 6.98 -4.26
C ALA A 558 -19.47 6.12 -3.65
N VAL A 559 -20.40 6.70 -2.90
CA VAL A 559 -21.57 6.00 -2.39
C VAL A 559 -22.73 6.30 -3.34
N ARG A 560 -23.29 5.23 -3.94
CA ARG A 560 -24.48 5.27 -4.79
C ARG A 560 -25.46 4.19 -4.32
N ASP A 561 -26.71 4.60 -4.13
CA ASP A 561 -27.82 3.78 -3.66
C ASP A 561 -27.48 3.02 -2.36
N GLY A 562 -26.80 3.72 -1.44
CA GLY A 562 -26.43 3.18 -0.11
C GLY A 562 -25.25 2.21 -0.10
N ARG A 563 -24.61 1.96 -1.25
CA ARG A 563 -23.42 1.10 -1.37
C ARG A 563 -22.20 1.90 -1.77
N ILE A 564 -21.06 1.65 -1.13
CA ILE A 564 -19.79 2.23 -1.57
C ILE A 564 -19.29 1.48 -2.81
N ARG A 565 -19.10 2.22 -3.89
CA ARG A 565 -18.39 1.78 -5.09
C ARG A 565 -16.98 2.36 -4.99
N GLY A 566 -16.00 1.47 -4.79
CA GLY A 566 -14.60 1.76 -5.10
C GLY A 566 -14.23 0.84 -6.25
N HIS A 567 -14.16 1.37 -7.47
CA HIS A 567 -13.83 0.64 -8.72
C HIS A 567 -14.29 -0.83 -8.74
N LYS A 568 -15.59 -1.01 -9.01
CA LYS A 568 -16.39 -2.24 -8.84
C LYS A 568 -16.36 -2.71 -7.39
N GLY A 569 -17.45 -2.41 -6.68
CA GLY A 569 -17.65 -2.79 -5.30
C GLY A 569 -17.21 -4.23 -5.03
N SER A 570 -16.78 -4.45 -3.81
CA SER A 570 -16.86 -5.72 -3.08
C SER A 570 -18.21 -6.45 -3.21
N GLY A 571 -19.22 -5.85 -3.85
CA GLY A 571 -20.37 -6.53 -4.42
C GLY A 571 -19.93 -7.57 -5.46
N MET A 572 -19.52 -8.72 -4.95
CA MET A 572 -19.87 -9.98 -5.61
C MET A 572 -21.41 -10.01 -5.80
N PRO A 573 -21.88 -10.66 -6.88
CA PRO A 573 -23.27 -10.69 -7.30
C PRO A 573 -24.25 -11.14 -6.22
#